data_AF-A3Z0R4-F1
#
_entry.id   AF-A3Z0R4-F1
#
_cell.length_a   1.000
_cell.length_b   1.000
_cell.length_c   1.000
_cell.angle_alpha   90.00
_cell.angle_beta   90.00
_cell.angle_gamma   90.00
#
_symmetry.space_group_name_H-M   'P 1'
#
loop_
_entity.id
_entity.type
_entity.pdbx_description
1 polymer ?
#
loop_
_entity_poly.entity_id
_entity_poly.type
_entity_poly.pdbx_seq_one_letter_code
_entity_poly.pdbx_strand_id
1 'polypeptide(L)'
;MCTNLRDRTLAVVEDPLESYKKIVDECMYPDVHKNKPIQIARAKKAISDYSKAVGDALGEAELMTFFVEQGNALTIEYGDIDEGFYAALNLMYRRAIKKVCYLPDASRDAFKVRLEAIMRSSAHIGWGYHDELRADYFRAFPEEK
;
A
#
# COMPACT_ATOMS: atom_id res chain seq x y z
N MET A 1 -26.69 49.88 -2.66
CA MET A 1 -27.03 48.67 -1.89
C MET A 1 -26.35 47.48 -2.54
N CYS A 2 -25.64 46.70 -1.74
CA CYS A 2 -24.62 45.76 -2.17
C CYS A 2 -25.14 44.58 -3.00
N THR A 3 -24.27 44.16 -3.91
CA THR A 3 -24.33 43.04 -4.84
C THR A 3 -24.57 41.69 -4.16
N ASN A 4 -25.42 40.87 -4.81
CA ASN A 4 -25.60 39.44 -4.57
C ASN A 4 -24.25 38.70 -4.48
N LEU A 5 -23.94 38.20 -3.28
CA LEU A 5 -22.88 37.23 -3.06
C LEU A 5 -23.38 35.86 -3.52
N ARG A 6 -22.78 35.41 -4.61
CA ARG A 6 -22.91 34.05 -5.14
C ARG A 6 -22.46 33.06 -4.07
N ASP A 7 -23.35 32.12 -3.80
CA ASP A 7 -23.12 30.88 -3.09
C ASP A 7 -21.89 30.17 -3.70
N ARG A 8 -20.75 30.24 -3.01
CA ARG A 8 -19.54 29.48 -3.34
C ARG A 8 -19.60 28.19 -2.55
N THR A 9 -20.23 27.17 -3.12
CA THR A 9 -19.98 25.79 -2.71
C THR A 9 -18.48 25.53 -2.85
N LEU A 10 -17.77 25.44 -1.71
CA LEU A 10 -16.41 24.91 -1.68
C LEU A 10 -16.50 23.45 -2.17
N ALA A 11 -16.17 23.20 -3.43
CA ALA A 11 -15.84 21.86 -3.86
C ALA A 11 -14.57 21.45 -3.09
N VAL A 12 -14.71 20.54 -2.12
CA VAL A 12 -13.57 19.86 -1.53
C VAL A 12 -12.94 19.09 -2.69
N VAL A 13 -11.80 19.58 -3.20
CA VAL A 13 -10.98 18.80 -4.11
C VAL A 13 -10.46 17.65 -3.25
N GLU A 14 -11.10 16.50 -3.34
CA GLU A 14 -10.66 15.29 -2.65
C GLU A 14 -9.23 15.00 -3.12
N ASP A 15 -8.31 14.82 -2.17
CA ASP A 15 -6.93 14.44 -2.49
C ASP A 15 -6.98 13.13 -3.29
N PRO A 16 -6.53 13.12 -4.56
CA PRO A 16 -6.56 11.93 -5.38
C PRO A 16 -5.96 10.72 -4.66
N LEU A 17 -4.85 10.91 -3.94
CA LEU A 17 -4.17 9.82 -3.24
C LEU A 17 -5.10 9.15 -2.21
N GLU A 18 -5.86 9.94 -1.46
CA GLU A 18 -6.78 9.43 -0.44
C GLU A 18 -7.97 8.68 -1.07
N SER A 19 -8.50 9.12 -2.21
CA SER A 19 -9.51 8.37 -2.96
C SER A 19 -8.98 6.99 -3.40
N TYR A 20 -7.73 6.92 -3.85
CA TYR A 20 -7.12 5.64 -4.25
C TYR A 20 -6.76 4.76 -3.05
N LYS A 21 -6.36 5.32 -1.91
CA LYS A 21 -6.15 4.56 -0.65
C LYS A 21 -7.44 3.90 -0.20
N LYS A 22 -8.59 4.60 -0.23
CA LYS A 22 -9.89 3.99 0.08
C LYS A 22 -10.20 2.78 -0.80
N ILE A 23 -9.90 2.86 -2.11
CA ILE A 23 -10.11 1.72 -3.02
C ILE A 23 -9.19 0.55 -2.65
N VAL A 24 -7.91 0.82 -2.35
CA VAL A 24 -6.95 -0.23 -1.95
C VAL A 24 -7.39 -0.88 -0.63
N ASP A 25 -7.80 -0.07 0.35
CA ASP A 25 -8.30 -0.52 1.65
C ASP A 25 -9.49 -1.47 1.50
N GLU A 26 -10.56 -1.03 0.84
CA GLU A 26 -11.76 -1.85 0.59
C GLU A 26 -11.46 -3.18 -0.13
N CYS A 27 -10.41 -3.21 -0.95
CA CYS A 27 -10.03 -4.38 -1.73
C CYS A 27 -9.13 -5.35 -0.95
N MET A 28 -8.20 -4.83 -0.16
CA MET A 28 -7.15 -5.61 0.50
C MET A 28 -7.48 -5.93 1.95
N TYR A 29 -8.32 -5.12 2.59
CA TYR A 29 -8.87 -5.32 3.91
C TYR A 29 -10.41 -5.17 3.84
N PRO A 30 -11.11 -6.10 3.16
CA PRO A 30 -12.56 -6.03 3.06
C PRO A 30 -13.23 -6.34 4.40
N ASP A 31 -14.46 -5.83 4.59
CA ASP A 31 -15.32 -6.23 5.71
C ASP A 31 -15.68 -7.73 5.61
N VAL A 32 -14.94 -8.56 6.35
CA VAL A 32 -15.07 -10.02 6.33
C VAL A 32 -16.42 -10.49 6.87
N HIS A 33 -17.05 -9.73 7.76
CA HIS A 33 -18.38 -10.05 8.31
C HIS A 33 -19.49 -9.89 7.27
N LYS A 34 -19.23 -9.13 6.21
CA LYS A 34 -20.15 -8.96 5.07
C LYS A 34 -19.84 -9.90 3.89
N ASN A 35 -18.98 -10.91 4.07
CA ASN A 35 -18.56 -11.84 3.01
C ASN A 35 -18.04 -11.13 1.75
N LYS A 36 -17.42 -9.95 1.91
CA LYS A 36 -16.81 -9.25 0.78
C LYS A 36 -15.47 -9.94 0.44
N PRO A 37 -15.24 -10.33 -0.82
CA PRO A 37 -13.99 -10.98 -1.20
C PRO A 37 -12.84 -9.97 -1.26
N ILE A 38 -11.61 -10.47 -1.07
CA ILE A 38 -10.39 -9.74 -1.38
C ILE A 38 -10.31 -9.52 -2.89
N GLN A 39 -9.97 -8.30 -3.32
CA GLN A 39 -9.95 -7.90 -4.73
C GLN A 39 -8.57 -7.40 -5.17
N ILE A 40 -7.57 -8.28 -5.15
CA ILE A 40 -6.17 -7.98 -5.52
C ILE A 40 -6.07 -7.27 -6.87
N ALA A 41 -6.81 -7.74 -7.88
CA ALA A 41 -6.76 -7.18 -9.23
C ALA A 41 -7.30 -5.73 -9.27
N ARG A 42 -8.37 -5.43 -8.53
CA ARG A 42 -8.94 -4.08 -8.43
C ARG A 42 -7.97 -3.15 -7.70
N ALA A 43 -7.36 -3.58 -6.60
CA ALA A 43 -6.35 -2.80 -5.89
C ALA A 43 -5.12 -2.51 -6.77
N LYS A 44 -4.58 -3.51 -7.49
CA LYS A 44 -3.48 -3.32 -8.44
C LYS A 44 -3.84 -2.35 -9.57
N LYS A 45 -5.09 -2.41 -10.05
CA LYS A 45 -5.60 -1.49 -11.06
C LYS A 45 -5.68 -0.06 -10.51
N ALA A 46 -6.17 0.12 -9.29
CA ALA A 46 -6.24 1.41 -8.62
C ALA A 46 -4.86 2.10 -8.55
N ILE A 47 -3.83 1.37 -8.13
CA ILE A 47 -2.43 1.86 -8.12
C ILE A 47 -1.98 2.26 -9.53
N SER A 48 -2.29 1.42 -10.53
CA SER A 48 -1.90 1.67 -11.92
C SER A 48 -2.63 2.86 -12.53
N ASP A 49 -3.89 3.07 -12.18
CA ASP A 49 -4.69 4.21 -12.63
C ASP A 49 -4.21 5.51 -11.96
N TYR A 50 -3.89 5.49 -10.67
CA TYR A 50 -3.26 6.61 -9.97
C TYR A 50 -1.94 7.02 -10.63
N SER A 51 -1.07 6.06 -10.90
CA SER A 51 0.21 6.30 -11.58
C SER A 51 0.03 6.95 -12.96
N LYS A 52 -1.03 6.60 -13.69
CA LYS A 52 -1.33 7.24 -14.99
C LYS A 52 -1.95 8.63 -14.87
N ALA A 53 -2.78 8.85 -13.86
CA ALA A 53 -3.53 10.08 -13.69
C ALA A 53 -2.71 11.19 -13.02
N VAL A 54 -1.94 10.84 -11.98
CA VAL A 54 -1.17 11.77 -11.15
C VAL A 54 0.32 11.71 -11.51
N GLY A 55 0.86 10.51 -11.71
CA GLY A 55 2.25 10.33 -12.16
C GLY A 55 3.32 10.67 -11.14
N ASP A 56 2.96 10.84 -9.85
CA ASP A 56 3.95 11.08 -8.80
C ASP A 56 4.56 9.77 -8.27
N ALA A 57 5.86 9.81 -7.98
CA ALA A 57 6.57 8.63 -7.48
C ALA A 57 6.29 8.37 -5.99
N LEU A 58 6.01 9.44 -5.23
CA LEU A 58 5.80 9.36 -3.79
C LEU A 58 4.45 8.70 -3.45
N GLY A 59 3.37 9.12 -4.10
CA GLY A 59 2.05 8.52 -3.94
C GLY A 59 1.96 7.13 -4.56
N GLU A 60 2.69 6.85 -5.65
CA GLU A 60 2.81 5.47 -6.14
C GLU A 60 3.48 4.57 -5.08
N ALA A 61 4.58 5.01 -4.46
CA ALA A 61 5.23 4.28 -3.37
C ALA A 61 4.32 4.14 -2.13
N GLU A 62 3.54 5.18 -1.82
CA GLU A 62 2.55 5.16 -0.75
C GLU A 62 1.49 4.08 -0.98
N LEU A 63 0.85 4.07 -2.15
CA LEU A 63 -0.20 3.10 -2.44
C LEU A 63 0.33 1.66 -2.52
N MET A 64 1.55 1.45 -3.02
CA MET A 64 2.18 0.13 -3.04
C MET A 64 2.52 -0.37 -1.63
N THR A 65 3.01 0.51 -0.76
CA THR A 65 3.30 0.16 0.65
C THR A 65 1.99 -0.14 1.38
N PHE A 66 1.00 0.74 1.24
CA PHE A 66 -0.31 0.60 1.86
C PHE A 66 -1.04 -0.68 1.42
N PHE A 67 -0.93 -1.08 0.14
CA PHE A 67 -1.44 -2.37 -0.34
C PHE A 67 -0.90 -3.55 0.48
N VAL A 68 0.39 -3.53 0.77
CA VAL A 68 1.03 -4.62 1.52
C VAL A 68 0.68 -4.54 3.00
N GLU A 69 0.62 -3.33 3.58
CA GLU A 69 0.17 -3.12 4.96
C GLU A 69 -1.23 -3.69 5.18
N GLN A 70 -2.18 -3.37 4.30
CA GLN A 70 -3.56 -3.85 4.42
C GLN A 70 -3.65 -5.37 4.30
N GLY A 71 -2.93 -5.98 3.34
CA GLY A 71 -2.94 -7.43 3.20
C GLY A 71 -2.26 -8.18 4.37
N ASN A 72 -1.17 -7.63 4.89
CA ASN A 72 -0.49 -8.18 6.07
C ASN A 72 -1.34 -8.04 7.33
N ALA A 73 -1.97 -6.88 7.54
CA ALA A 73 -2.89 -6.64 8.66
C ALA A 73 -4.09 -7.59 8.61
N LEU A 74 -4.68 -7.81 7.43
CA LEU A 74 -5.77 -8.77 7.25
C LEU A 74 -5.33 -10.19 7.69
N THR A 75 -4.13 -10.62 7.30
CA THR A 75 -3.60 -11.93 7.67
C THR A 75 -3.36 -12.05 9.19
N ILE A 76 -2.81 -10.99 9.81
CA ILE A 76 -2.56 -10.97 11.25
C ILE A 76 -3.87 -11.10 12.04
N GLU A 77 -4.94 -10.48 11.57
CA GLU A 77 -6.22 -10.45 12.28
C GLU A 77 -7.09 -11.67 12.03
N TYR A 78 -7.15 -12.16 10.80
CA TYR A 78 -8.09 -13.21 10.39
C TYR A 78 -7.43 -14.55 10.05
N GLY A 79 -6.10 -14.62 10.05
CA GLY A 79 -5.32 -15.82 9.79
C GLY A 79 -4.94 -16.03 8.32
N ASP A 80 -4.43 -17.22 8.03
CA ASP A 80 -3.90 -17.59 6.71
C ASP A 80 -4.97 -17.55 5.61
N ILE A 81 -4.58 -17.08 4.42
CA ILE A 81 -5.47 -16.94 3.25
C ILE A 81 -5.14 -18.00 2.19
N ASP A 82 -4.20 -17.73 1.28
CA ASP A 82 -3.73 -18.68 0.26
C ASP A 82 -2.39 -18.24 -0.35
N GLU A 83 -1.72 -19.16 -1.05
CA GLU A 83 -0.43 -18.92 -1.72
C GLU A 83 -0.48 -17.73 -2.70
N GLY A 84 -1.56 -17.62 -3.48
CA GLY A 84 -1.71 -16.61 -4.52
C GLY A 84 -1.79 -15.20 -3.94
N PHE A 85 -2.43 -15.07 -2.78
CA PHE A 85 -2.49 -13.84 -2.00
C PHE A 85 -1.09 -13.42 -1.53
N TYR A 86 -0.33 -14.32 -0.89
CA TYR A 86 1.02 -14.01 -0.42
C TYR A 86 2.00 -13.72 -1.56
N ALA A 87 1.91 -14.46 -2.67
CA ALA A 87 2.68 -14.17 -3.87
C ALA A 87 2.38 -12.75 -4.42
N ALA A 88 1.12 -12.31 -4.34
CA ALA A 88 0.75 -10.95 -4.72
C ALA A 88 1.31 -9.88 -3.77
N LEU A 89 1.34 -10.14 -2.46
CA LEU A 89 1.95 -9.25 -1.47
C LEU A 89 3.46 -9.15 -1.66
N ASN A 90 4.17 -10.28 -1.80
CA ASN A 90 5.61 -10.30 -2.06
C ASN A 90 5.98 -9.52 -3.33
N LEU A 91 5.24 -9.73 -4.42
CA LEU A 91 5.48 -8.98 -5.66
C LEU A 91 5.25 -7.47 -5.48
N MET A 92 4.21 -7.07 -4.74
CA MET A 92 3.95 -5.65 -4.49
C MET A 92 5.01 -5.04 -3.57
N TYR A 93 5.43 -5.76 -2.54
CA TYR A 93 6.48 -5.33 -1.62
C TYR A 93 7.81 -5.08 -2.35
N ARG A 94 8.21 -5.98 -3.25
CA ARG A 94 9.38 -5.77 -4.13
C ARG A 94 9.26 -4.52 -4.99
N ARG A 95 8.07 -4.24 -5.52
CA ARG A 95 7.81 -3.04 -6.32
C ARG A 95 7.88 -1.77 -5.46
N ALA A 96 7.31 -1.81 -4.25
CA ALA A 96 7.37 -0.72 -3.28
C ALA A 96 8.82 -0.41 -2.93
N ILE A 97 9.61 -1.41 -2.53
CA ILE A 97 11.06 -1.27 -2.26
C ILE A 97 11.76 -0.62 -3.45
N LYS A 98 11.56 -1.15 -4.66
CA LYS A 98 12.21 -0.61 -5.86
C LYS A 98 11.87 0.87 -6.04
N LYS A 99 10.62 1.29 -5.82
CA LYS A 99 10.22 2.69 -5.94
C LYS A 99 10.84 3.56 -4.85
N VAL A 100 10.81 3.09 -3.60
CA VAL A 100 11.39 3.77 -2.44
C VAL A 100 12.88 4.04 -2.62
N CYS A 101 13.64 3.11 -3.21
CA CYS A 101 15.06 3.32 -3.50
C CYS A 101 15.37 4.49 -4.46
N TYR A 102 14.39 4.97 -5.24
CA TYR A 102 14.55 6.15 -6.11
C TYR A 102 14.00 7.44 -5.50
N LEU A 103 13.42 7.40 -4.30
CA LEU A 103 12.94 8.60 -3.60
C LEU A 103 14.09 9.34 -2.90
N PRO A 104 13.93 10.65 -2.60
CA PRO A 104 14.85 11.39 -1.74
C PRO A 104 14.96 10.76 -0.35
N ASP A 105 16.12 10.91 0.30
CA ASP A 105 16.45 10.21 1.56
C ASP A 105 15.42 10.44 2.67
N ALA A 106 14.96 11.69 2.84
CA ALA A 106 13.94 12.03 3.84
C ALA A 106 12.63 11.25 3.68
N SER A 107 12.17 11.02 2.45
CA SER A 107 10.98 10.19 2.19
C SER A 107 11.31 8.70 2.29
N ARG A 108 12.51 8.30 1.82
CA ARG A 108 12.96 6.91 1.82
C ARG A 108 13.00 6.31 3.22
N ASP A 109 13.47 7.05 4.21
CA ASP A 109 13.58 6.55 5.59
C ASP A 109 12.21 6.28 6.22
N ALA A 110 11.20 7.12 5.96
CA ALA A 110 9.84 6.88 6.43
C ALA A 110 9.26 5.57 5.86
N PHE A 111 9.54 5.27 4.58
CA PHE A 111 9.12 4.01 3.97
C PHE A 111 9.92 2.80 4.47
N LYS A 112 11.23 2.94 4.72
CA LYS A 112 12.04 1.86 5.29
C LYS A 112 11.44 1.36 6.60
N VAL A 113 11.08 2.26 7.50
CA VAL A 113 10.44 1.91 8.79
C VAL A 113 9.16 1.10 8.59
N ARG A 114 8.28 1.53 7.66
CA ARG A 114 7.01 0.84 7.37
C ARG A 114 7.23 -0.53 6.75
N LEU A 115 8.10 -0.62 5.75
CA LEU A 115 8.44 -1.88 5.09
C LEU A 115 9.06 -2.87 6.08
N GLU A 116 9.94 -2.40 6.96
CA GLU A 116 10.50 -3.22 8.04
C GLU A 116 9.43 -3.73 9.00
N ALA A 117 8.46 -2.89 9.37
CA ALA A 117 7.36 -3.28 10.25
C ALA A 117 6.50 -4.38 9.63
N ILE A 118 6.21 -4.30 8.32
CA ILE A 118 5.53 -5.37 7.57
C ILE A 118 6.35 -6.66 7.63
N MET A 119 7.65 -6.59 7.30
CA MET A 119 8.54 -7.74 7.35
C MET A 119 8.61 -8.37 8.75
N ARG A 120 8.76 -7.58 9.81
CA ARG A 120 8.88 -8.10 11.17
C ARG A 120 7.59 -8.74 11.66
N SER A 121 6.44 -8.13 11.35
CA SER A 121 5.13 -8.64 11.78
C SER A 121 4.69 -9.90 11.02
N SER A 122 5.31 -10.22 9.88
CA SER A 122 5.01 -11.42 9.11
C SER A 122 5.72 -12.69 9.60
N ALA A 123 6.55 -12.64 10.65
CA ALA A 123 7.46 -13.71 11.08
C ALA A 123 6.83 -15.10 11.32
N HIS A 124 5.50 -15.16 11.51
CA HIS A 124 4.77 -16.41 11.77
C HIS A 124 3.76 -16.76 10.68
N ILE A 125 3.78 -16.03 9.55
CA ILE A 125 2.92 -16.29 8.40
C ILE A 125 3.62 -17.30 7.47
N GLY A 126 2.85 -18.29 6.99
CA GLY A 126 3.35 -19.38 6.15
C GLY A 126 3.73 -18.99 4.71
N TRP A 127 3.79 -19.99 3.84
CA TRP A 127 3.98 -19.82 2.38
C TRP A 127 5.31 -19.18 1.94
N GLY A 128 6.32 -19.17 2.81
CA GLY A 128 7.57 -18.44 2.56
C GLY A 128 7.38 -16.92 2.47
N TYR A 129 6.22 -16.40 2.89
CA TYR A 129 5.88 -14.98 2.82
C TYR A 129 6.92 -14.14 3.58
N HIS A 130 7.18 -14.50 4.84
CA HIS A 130 8.19 -13.81 5.64
C HIS A 130 9.58 -13.86 5.03
N ASP A 131 10.00 -15.04 4.55
CA ASP A 131 11.34 -15.26 4.03
C ASP A 131 11.63 -14.40 2.80
N GLU A 132 10.64 -14.28 1.89
CA GLU A 132 10.74 -13.39 0.73
C GLU A 132 10.81 -11.92 1.15
N LEU A 133 9.91 -11.46 2.02
CA LEU A 133 9.94 -10.08 2.53
C LEU A 133 11.28 -9.74 3.19
N ARG A 134 11.80 -10.68 3.99
CA ARG A 134 13.09 -10.55 4.69
C ARG A 134 14.25 -10.47 3.71
N ALA A 135 14.29 -11.37 2.74
CA ALA A 135 15.32 -11.38 1.71
C ALA A 135 15.30 -10.09 0.88
N ASP A 136 14.11 -9.62 0.51
CA ASP A 136 13.95 -8.42 -0.30
C ASP A 136 14.31 -7.15 0.46
N TYR A 137 13.93 -7.04 1.75
CA TYR A 137 14.24 -5.89 2.60
C TYR A 137 15.76 -5.74 2.81
N PHE A 138 16.43 -6.77 3.33
CA PHE A 138 17.86 -6.68 3.64
C PHE A 138 18.74 -6.59 2.39
N ARG A 139 18.26 -7.06 1.22
CA ARG A 139 18.95 -6.83 -0.05
C ARG A 139 18.92 -5.36 -0.48
N ALA A 140 17.84 -4.64 -0.17
CA ALA A 140 17.68 -3.24 -0.55
C ALA A 140 18.23 -2.26 0.50
N PHE A 141 18.12 -2.62 1.78
CA PHE A 141 18.50 -1.80 2.93
C PHE A 141 19.41 -2.62 3.85
N PRO A 142 20.69 -2.81 3.47
CA PRO A 142 21.64 -3.53 4.31
C PRO A 142 21.86 -2.75 5.62
N GLU A 143 22.03 -3.45 6.73
CA GLU A 143 22.45 -2.83 7.99
C GLU A 143 23.80 -2.15 7.77
N GLU A 144 23.90 -0.87 8.15
CA GLU A 144 25.19 -0.16 8.17
C GLU A 144 26.08 -0.83 9.21
N LYS A 145 27.27 -1.29 8.78
CA LYS A 145 28.25 -1.96 9.64
C LYS A 145 28.98 -0.98 10.55
#